data_AF-A0A517SIV7-F1
#
_entry.id   AF-A0A517SIV7-F1
#
_cell.length_a   1.000
_cell.length_b   1.000
_cell.length_c   1.000
_cell.angle_alpha   90.00
_cell.angle_beta   90.00
_cell.angle_gamma   90.00
#
_symmetry.space_group_name_H-M   'P 1'
#
loop_
_entity.id
_entity.type
_entity.pdbx_description
1 polymer ?
#
loop_
_entity_poly.entity_id
_entity_poly.type
_entity_poly.pdbx_seq_one_letter_code
_entity_poly.pdbx_strand_id
1 'polypeptide(L)'
;MSNPLLPDAAAVEQCQTILAHAWMVRTFVKHSQEVEDFPELMGIVRNVFDLCRAVESRVGDPPAYIHQLRKKLSKLKKASIQFANDAPLASDHTNFRQAVISIDACVRDLEAIVARFPQARPPGPAFSPAIDSSKLDTDDDPDTGD
;
A
#
# COMPACT_ATOMS: atom_id res chain seq x y z
N MET A 1 -3.98 27.52 8.40
CA MET A 1 -2.79 26.75 8.82
C MET A 1 -3.13 25.28 8.67
N SER A 2 -2.43 24.56 7.77
CA SER A 2 -2.66 23.13 7.52
C SER A 2 -2.23 22.30 8.74
N ASN A 3 -3.00 21.28 9.11
CA ASN A 3 -2.59 20.35 10.16
C ASN A 3 -1.40 19.51 9.63
N PRO A 4 -0.21 19.58 10.24
CA PRO A 4 0.99 18.92 9.73
C PRO A 4 0.90 17.39 9.70
N LEU A 5 -0.10 16.80 10.36
CA LEU A 5 -0.34 15.36 10.43
C LEU A 5 -1.43 14.86 9.47
N LEU A 6 -2.12 15.75 8.76
CA LEU A 6 -3.10 15.36 7.74
C LEU A 6 -2.50 15.51 6.34
N PRO A 7 -2.71 14.53 5.44
CA PRO A 7 -2.38 14.69 4.04
C PRO A 7 -3.06 15.91 3.44
N ASP A 8 -2.33 16.63 2.59
CA ASP A 8 -2.82 17.77 1.83
C ASP A 8 -2.53 17.61 0.32
N ALA A 9 -2.95 18.59 -0.48
CA ALA A 9 -2.75 18.58 -1.93
C ALA A 9 -1.26 18.52 -2.32
N ALA A 10 -0.38 19.17 -1.56
CA ALA A 10 1.06 19.16 -1.82
C ALA A 10 1.67 17.76 -1.65
N ALA A 11 1.23 16.99 -0.64
CA ALA A 11 1.64 15.60 -0.50
C ALA A 11 1.17 14.72 -1.67
N VAL A 12 -0.03 14.96 -2.19
CA VAL A 12 -0.57 14.24 -3.36
C VAL A 12 0.24 14.58 -4.60
N GLU A 13 0.52 15.86 -4.84
CA GLU A 13 1.35 16.32 -5.95
C GLU A 13 2.74 15.69 -5.92
N GLN A 14 3.39 15.68 -4.76
CA GLN A 14 4.68 15.02 -4.57
C GLN A 14 4.62 13.52 -4.92
N CYS A 15 3.56 12.82 -4.50
CA CYS A 15 3.37 11.42 -4.87
C CYS A 15 3.16 11.24 -6.39
N GLN A 16 2.41 12.13 -7.04
CA GLN A 16 2.16 12.08 -8.49
C GLN A 16 3.46 12.27 -9.27
N THR A 17 4.33 13.19 -8.85
CA THR A 17 5.67 13.35 -9.44
C THR A 17 6.48 12.06 -9.34
N ILE A 18 6.51 11.42 -8.17
CA ILE A 18 7.25 10.16 -7.98
C ILE A 18 6.64 9.04 -8.84
N LEU A 19 5.32 8.94 -8.90
CA LEU A 19 4.64 7.95 -9.73
C LEU A 19 4.85 8.17 -11.23
N ALA A 20 5.06 9.42 -11.68
CA ALA A 20 5.44 9.70 -13.06
C ALA A 20 6.82 9.09 -13.39
N HIS A 21 7.79 9.16 -12.47
CA HIS A 21 9.09 8.49 -12.67
C HIS A 21 8.94 6.96 -12.71
N ALA A 22 8.14 6.37 -11.83
CA ALA A 22 7.83 4.94 -11.88
C ALA A 22 7.13 4.56 -13.20
N TRP A 23 6.27 5.43 -13.74
CA TRP A 23 5.61 5.22 -15.04
C TRP A 23 6.59 5.20 -16.21
N MET A 24 7.64 6.00 -16.16
CA MET A 24 8.71 5.96 -17.18
C MET A 24 9.43 4.61 -17.15
N VAL A 25 9.77 4.10 -15.96
CA VAL A 25 10.38 2.76 -15.81
C VAL A 25 9.44 1.67 -16.36
N ARG A 26 8.16 1.72 -15.99
CA ARG A 26 7.14 0.80 -16.53
C ARG A 26 7.12 0.82 -18.06
N THR A 27 7.10 2.02 -18.64
CA THR A 27 7.00 2.19 -20.10
C THR A 27 8.25 1.65 -20.79
N PHE A 28 9.43 1.91 -20.24
CA PHE A 28 10.68 1.33 -20.72
C PHE A 28 10.65 -0.20 -20.69
N VAL A 29 10.41 -0.81 -19.52
CA VAL A 29 10.46 -2.27 -19.36
C VAL A 29 9.42 -2.97 -20.24
N LYS A 30 8.19 -2.44 -20.31
CA LYS A 30 7.10 -3.03 -21.11
C LYS A 30 7.44 -3.13 -22.61
N HIS A 31 8.26 -2.23 -23.13
CA HIS A 31 8.61 -2.17 -24.56
C HIS A 31 10.07 -2.58 -24.82
N SER A 32 10.75 -3.11 -23.81
CA SER A 32 12.07 -3.72 -23.98
C SER A 32 11.93 -5.05 -24.72
N GLN A 33 12.92 -5.44 -25.52
CA GLN A 33 12.90 -6.74 -26.20
C GLN A 33 13.10 -7.87 -25.20
N GLU A 34 13.85 -7.61 -24.12
CA GLU A 34 14.15 -8.57 -23.06
C GLU A 34 12.90 -9.10 -22.36
N VAL A 35 11.77 -8.38 -22.41
CA VAL A 35 10.51 -8.84 -21.82
C VAL A 35 9.92 -10.08 -22.53
N GLU A 36 10.30 -10.31 -23.79
CA GLU A 36 9.85 -11.48 -24.57
C GLU A 36 10.51 -12.76 -24.04
N ASP A 37 11.80 -12.68 -23.71
CA ASP A 37 12.59 -13.80 -23.19
C ASP A 37 12.57 -13.90 -21.65
N PHE A 38 12.28 -12.79 -20.95
CA PHE A 38 12.23 -12.68 -19.49
C PHE A 38 10.88 -12.13 -19.01
N PRO A 39 9.80 -12.94 -19.04
CA PRO A 39 8.45 -12.51 -18.68
C PRO A 39 8.31 -12.08 -17.21
N GLU A 40 9.23 -12.47 -16.33
CA GLU A 40 9.32 -12.07 -14.92
C GLU A 40 9.40 -10.54 -14.77
N LEU A 41 10.02 -9.84 -15.74
CA LEU A 41 10.11 -8.38 -15.79
C LEU A 41 8.73 -7.70 -15.83
N MET A 42 7.69 -8.40 -16.31
CA MET A 42 6.32 -7.88 -16.28
C MET A 42 5.76 -7.74 -14.86
N GLY A 43 6.43 -8.29 -13.85
CA GLY A 43 6.11 -8.08 -12.44
C GLY A 43 6.10 -6.60 -12.06
N ILE A 44 7.16 -5.85 -12.40
CA ILE A 44 7.22 -4.42 -12.06
C ILE A 44 6.25 -3.59 -12.92
N VAL A 45 6.11 -3.94 -14.20
CA VAL A 45 5.21 -3.27 -15.15
C VAL A 45 3.76 -3.27 -14.64
N ARG A 46 3.30 -4.44 -14.17
CA ARG A 46 1.93 -4.60 -13.63
C ARG A 46 1.75 -3.87 -12.31
N ASN A 47 2.71 -3.94 -11.40
CA ASN A 47 2.58 -3.30 -10.09
C ASN A 47 2.60 -1.78 -10.15
N VAL A 48 3.41 -1.19 -11.04
CA VAL A 48 3.37 0.27 -11.29
C VAL A 48 2.01 0.67 -11.87
N PHE A 49 1.53 -0.08 -12.88
CA PHE A 49 0.21 0.17 -13.47
C PHE A 49 -0.90 0.15 -12.42
N ASP A 50 -0.98 -0.94 -11.65
CA ASP A 50 -2.01 -1.15 -10.63
C ASP A 50 -1.99 -0.07 -9.55
N LEU A 51 -0.78 0.37 -9.13
CA LEU A 51 -0.66 1.43 -8.13
C LEU A 51 -1.16 2.76 -8.69
N CYS A 52 -0.65 3.21 -9.85
CA CYS A 52 -1.08 4.46 -10.48
C CYS A 52 -2.59 4.45 -10.73
N ARG A 53 -3.13 3.33 -11.21
CA ARG A 53 -4.57 3.16 -11.42
C ARG A 53 -5.38 3.28 -10.15
N ALA A 54 -4.91 2.70 -9.05
CA ALA A 54 -5.64 2.68 -7.80
C ALA A 54 -5.78 4.07 -7.16
N VAL A 55 -4.81 4.96 -7.39
CA VAL A 55 -4.77 6.28 -6.73
C VAL A 55 -5.33 7.42 -7.58
N GLU A 56 -5.44 7.26 -8.91
CA GLU A 56 -5.90 8.31 -9.83
C GLU A 56 -7.29 8.86 -9.47
N SER A 57 -8.25 7.99 -9.12
CA SER A 57 -9.60 8.44 -8.78
C SER A 57 -9.70 9.18 -7.44
N ARG A 58 -8.60 9.35 -6.71
CA ARG A 58 -8.55 9.92 -5.35
C ARG A 58 -7.74 11.20 -5.26
N VAL A 59 -7.28 11.76 -6.38
CA VAL A 59 -6.41 12.97 -6.38
C VAL A 59 -7.08 14.15 -5.64
N GLY A 60 -8.41 14.27 -5.71
CA GLY A 60 -9.16 15.31 -4.99
C GLY A 60 -9.41 15.04 -3.50
N ASP A 61 -9.00 13.89 -2.97
CA ASP A 61 -9.17 13.49 -1.56
C ASP A 61 -7.82 13.00 -0.99
N PRO A 62 -6.99 13.92 -0.46
CA PRO A 62 -5.65 13.57 0.04
C PRO A 62 -5.63 12.47 1.12
N PRO A 63 -6.52 12.47 2.13
CA PRO A 63 -6.61 11.35 3.07
C PRO A 63 -6.89 10.00 2.40
N ALA A 64 -7.87 9.92 1.48
CA ALA A 64 -8.17 8.68 0.78
C ALA A 64 -7.05 8.27 -0.18
N TYR A 65 -6.39 9.23 -0.82
CA TYR A 65 -5.23 9.01 -1.69
C TYR A 65 -4.09 8.33 -0.93
N ILE A 66 -3.63 8.90 0.19
CA ILE A 66 -2.53 8.34 0.99
C ILE A 66 -2.92 6.99 1.60
N HIS A 67 -4.18 6.81 2.01
CA HIS A 67 -4.68 5.52 2.46
C HIS A 67 -4.58 4.44 1.37
N GLN A 68 -5.01 4.77 0.14
CA GLN A 68 -4.98 3.84 -0.99
C GLN A 68 -3.56 3.55 -1.47
N LEU A 69 -2.69 4.57 -1.51
CA LEU A 69 -1.27 4.45 -1.80
C LEU A 69 -0.62 3.46 -0.82
N ARG A 70 -0.78 3.66 0.50
CA ARG A 70 -0.23 2.78 1.54
C ARG A 70 -0.61 1.31 1.34
N LYS A 71 -1.88 1.04 1.04
CA LYS A 71 -2.39 -0.33 0.80
C LYS A 71 -1.70 -1.03 -0.37
N LYS A 72 -1.35 -0.28 -1.42
CA LYS A 72 -0.79 -0.82 -2.67
C LYS A 72 0.75 -0.78 -2.69
N LEU A 73 1.36 0.13 -1.93
CA LEU A 73 2.81 0.34 -1.88
C LEU A 73 3.58 -0.92 -1.46
N SER A 74 3.03 -1.73 -0.55
CA SER A 74 3.65 -2.99 -0.13
C SER A 74 3.83 -3.99 -1.28
N LYS A 75 2.92 -4.00 -2.26
CA LYS A 75 3.03 -4.83 -3.47
C LYS A 75 4.08 -4.29 -4.43
N LEU A 76 4.10 -2.97 -4.63
CA LEU A 76 5.14 -2.31 -5.44
C LEU A 76 6.54 -2.58 -4.87
N LYS A 77 6.71 -2.48 -3.55
CA LYS A 77 7.98 -2.78 -2.88
C LYS A 77 8.46 -4.20 -3.15
N LYS A 78 7.58 -5.20 -3.01
CA LYS A 78 7.92 -6.60 -3.34
C LYS A 78 8.33 -6.75 -4.80
N ALA A 79 7.62 -6.07 -5.71
CA ALA A 79 7.94 -6.09 -7.13
C ALA A 79 9.27 -5.39 -7.46
N SER A 80 9.64 -4.31 -6.75
CA SER A 80 10.93 -3.64 -6.98
C SER A 80 12.10 -4.52 -6.52
N ILE A 81 11.97 -5.20 -5.37
CA ILE A 81 12.97 -6.18 -4.90
C ILE A 81 13.13 -7.31 -5.91
N GLN A 82 12.03 -7.86 -6.41
CA GLN A 82 12.08 -8.92 -7.42
C GLN A 82 12.72 -8.42 -8.73
N PHE A 83 12.33 -7.23 -9.19
CA PHE A 83 12.91 -6.61 -10.37
C PHE A 83 14.40 -6.34 -10.25
N ALA A 84 14.89 -5.97 -9.06
CA ALA A 84 16.32 -5.80 -8.81
C ALA A 84 17.12 -7.11 -8.96
N ASN A 85 16.49 -8.27 -8.69
CA ASN A 85 17.09 -9.59 -8.90
C ASN A 85 17.00 -10.03 -10.36
N ASP A 86 15.89 -9.76 -11.03
CA ASP A 86 15.61 -10.26 -12.39
C ASP A 86 16.26 -9.42 -13.49
N ALA A 87 16.29 -8.10 -13.33
CA ALA A 87 16.80 -7.19 -14.36
C ALA A 87 18.25 -7.49 -14.79
N PRO A 88 19.20 -7.79 -13.86
CA PRO A 88 20.57 -8.16 -14.25
C PRO A 88 20.69 -9.52 -14.97
N LEU A 89 19.70 -10.40 -14.80
CA LEU A 89 19.65 -11.69 -15.51
C LEU A 89 19.14 -11.51 -16.94
N ALA A 90 18.24 -10.55 -17.14
CA ALA A 90 17.70 -10.21 -18.45
C ALA A 90 18.66 -9.37 -19.30
N SER A 91 19.39 -8.44 -18.68
CA SER A 91 20.20 -7.46 -19.41
C SER A 91 21.27 -6.80 -18.54
N ASP A 92 22.48 -6.64 -19.05
CA ASP A 92 23.55 -5.86 -18.41
C ASP A 92 23.57 -4.38 -18.85
N HIS A 93 22.66 -4.00 -19.75
CA HIS A 93 22.56 -2.64 -20.28
C HIS A 93 22.31 -1.61 -19.17
N THR A 94 22.94 -0.44 -19.31
CA THR A 94 22.81 0.68 -18.37
C THR A 94 21.35 1.05 -18.09
N ASN A 95 20.45 0.93 -19.07
CA ASN A 95 19.03 1.26 -18.89
C ASN A 95 18.35 0.40 -17.83
N PHE A 96 18.62 -0.90 -17.78
CA PHE A 96 18.07 -1.79 -16.75
C PHE A 96 18.63 -1.47 -15.36
N ARG A 97 19.93 -1.18 -15.29
CA ARG A 97 20.58 -0.74 -14.04
C ARG A 97 19.96 0.56 -13.52
N GLN A 98 19.72 1.54 -14.38
CA GLN A 98 19.07 2.80 -14.02
C GLN A 98 17.59 2.62 -13.69
N ALA A 99 16.90 1.70 -14.36
CA ALA A 99 15.51 1.35 -14.06
C ALA A 99 15.36 0.80 -12.63
N VAL A 100 16.27 -0.09 -12.20
CA VAL A 100 16.31 -0.63 -10.82
C VAL A 100 16.54 0.49 -9.81
N ILE A 101 17.56 1.32 -10.02
CA ILE A 101 17.87 2.47 -9.13
C ILE A 101 16.67 3.42 -9.02
N SER A 102 16.04 3.73 -10.16
CA SER A 102 14.90 4.64 -10.23
C SER A 102 13.68 4.11 -9.49
N ILE A 103 13.33 2.83 -9.67
CA ILE A 103 12.16 2.26 -9.02
C ILE A 103 12.34 2.12 -7.51
N ASP A 104 13.55 1.78 -7.06
CA ASP A 104 13.86 1.70 -5.63
C ASP A 104 13.79 3.09 -4.98
N ALA A 105 14.29 4.12 -5.66
CA ALA A 105 14.13 5.50 -5.21
C ALA A 105 12.64 5.88 -5.10
N CYS A 106 11.83 5.54 -6.10
CA CYS A 106 10.39 5.80 -6.06
C CYS A 106 9.71 5.12 -4.86
N VAL A 107 10.02 3.84 -4.58
CA VAL A 107 9.46 3.11 -3.43
C VAL A 107 9.85 3.77 -2.12
N ARG A 108 11.15 4.05 -1.93
CA ARG A 108 11.67 4.70 -0.72
C ARG A 108 10.99 6.05 -0.47
N ASP A 109 10.89 6.88 -1.51
CA ASP A 109 10.38 8.24 -1.36
C ASP A 109 8.86 8.24 -1.11
N LEU A 110 8.11 7.31 -1.73
CA LEU A 110 6.69 7.09 -1.41
C LEU A 110 6.50 6.57 0.02
N GLU A 111 7.36 5.65 0.49
CA GLU A 111 7.33 5.17 1.89
C GLU A 111 7.55 6.33 2.87
N ALA A 112 8.51 7.21 2.57
CA ALA A 112 8.77 8.40 3.39
C ALA A 112 7.56 9.33 3.45
N ILE A 113 6.87 9.58 2.33
CA ILE A 113 5.64 10.40 2.32
C ILE A 113 4.54 9.73 3.15
N VAL A 114 4.31 8.44 2.95
CA VAL A 114 3.27 7.68 3.67
C VAL A 114 3.54 7.62 5.18
N ALA A 115 4.81 7.59 5.59
CA ALA A 115 5.23 7.59 7.00
C ALA A 115 4.96 8.93 7.71
N ARG A 116 4.95 10.06 6.99
CA ARG A 116 4.58 11.39 7.54
C ARG A 116 3.14 11.45 8.05
N PHE A 117 2.27 10.59 7.54
CA PHE A 117 0.84 10.60 7.82
C PHE A 117 0.38 9.29 8.48
N PRO A 118 0.82 8.99 9.72
CA PRO A 118 0.49 7.73 10.37
C PRO A 118 -1.03 7.52 10.42
N GLN A 119 -1.48 6.30 10.12
CA GLN A 119 -2.90 5.98 10.30
C GLN A 119 -3.23 6.02 11.79
N ALA A 120 -4.36 6.63 12.13
CA ALA A 120 -4.94 6.42 13.44
C ALA A 120 -5.11 4.91 13.63
N ARG A 121 -4.49 4.37 14.69
CA ARG A 121 -4.74 2.98 15.09
C ARG A 121 -6.24 2.88 15.39
N PRO A 122 -6.98 1.91 14.82
CA PRO A 122 -8.37 1.71 15.24
C PRO A 122 -8.38 1.52 16.77
N PRO A 123 -9.37 2.07 17.50
CA PRO A 123 -9.47 1.82 18.93
C PRO A 123 -9.42 0.31 19.14
N GLY A 124 -8.53 -0.13 20.02
CA GLY A 124 -8.42 -1.56 20.37
C GLY A 124 -9.79 -2.09 20.82
N PRO A 125 -10.02 -3.41 20.76
CA PRO A 125 -11.26 -3.98 21.25
C PRO A 125 -11.51 -3.46 22.66
N ALA A 126 -12.69 -2.87 22.88
CA ALA A 126 -13.11 -2.47 24.21
C ALA A 126 -13.03 -3.72 25.09
N PHE A 127 -12.26 -3.65 26.19
CA PHE A 127 -12.27 -4.71 27.18
C PHE A 127 -13.70 -4.83 27.72
N SER A 128 -14.42 -5.86 27.30
CA SER A 128 -15.69 -6.21 27.92
C SER A 128 -15.37 -6.95 29.22
N PRO A 129 -15.75 -6.43 30.40
CA PRO A 129 -15.66 -7.21 31.62
C PRO A 129 -16.58 -8.43 31.48
N ALA A 130 -16.07 -9.61 31.84
CA ALA A 130 -16.86 -10.84 31.83
C ALA A 130 -18.06 -10.67 32.76
N ILE A 131 -19.28 -10.92 32.24
CA ILE A 131 -20.47 -11.03 33.06
C ILE A 131 -20.37 -12.36 33.80
N ASP A 132 -20.27 -12.30 35.12
CA ASP A 132 -20.33 -13.47 35.99
C ASP A 132 -21.74 -14.09 35.92
N SER A 133 -21.84 -15.26 35.28
CA SER A 133 -23.09 -15.98 35.08
C SER A 133 -23.51 -16.84 36.28
N SER A 134 -22.94 -16.64 37.46
CA SER A 134 -23.32 -17.37 38.68
C SER A 134 -24.39 -16.64 39.50
N LYS A 135 -25.61 -16.51 38.94
CA LYS A 135 -26.85 -16.30 39.72
C LYS A 135 -28.09 -16.44 38.83
N LEU A 136 -28.45 -17.67 38.51
CA LEU A 136 -29.84 -18.04 38.27
C LEU A 136 -29.96 -19.53 38.56
N ASP A 137 -30.43 -19.86 39.76
CA ASP A 137 -31.24 -21.04 40.06
C ASP A 137 -31.54 -21.08 41.55
N THR A 138 -32.81 -20.87 41.88
CA THR A 138 -33.61 -21.72 42.79
C THR A 138 -35.07 -21.31 42.63
N ASP A 139 -35.81 -22.16 41.89
CA ASP A 139 -37.08 -22.82 42.23
C ASP A 139 -37.64 -22.52 43.66
N ASP A 140 -38.93 -22.59 43.98
CA ASP A 140 -40.04 -23.37 43.44
C ASP A 140 -41.37 -22.86 44.03
N ASP A 141 -42.42 -22.96 43.21
CA ASP A 141 -43.85 -23.25 43.44
C ASP A 141 -44.66 -22.80 44.71
N PRO A 142 -45.86 -22.20 44.54
CA PRO A 142 -46.89 -22.14 45.57
C PRO A 142 -47.96 -23.23 45.38
N ASP A 143 -47.90 -24.32 46.17
CA ASP A 143 -48.98 -25.30 46.23
C ASP A 143 -50.04 -24.98 47.30
N THR A 144 -51.28 -25.06 46.83
CA THR A 144 -52.57 -24.78 47.47
C THR A 144 -52.96 -25.87 48.47
N GLY A 145 -53.53 -25.47 49.61
CA GLY A 145 -54.02 -26.40 50.63
C GLY A 145 -55.33 -27.12 50.28
N ASP A 146 -55.50 -28.34 50.79
CA ASP A 146 -56.48 -28.75 51.83
C ASP A 146 -56.05 -30.12 52.41
#